data_AF-X1R1M4-F1
#
_entry.id   AF-X1R1M4-F1
#
_cell.length_a   1.000
_cell.length_b   1.000
_cell.length_c   1.000
_cell.angle_alpha   90.00
_cell.angle_beta   90.00
_cell.angle_gamma   90.00
#
_symmetry.space_group_name_H-M   'P 1'
#
loop_
_entity.id
_entity.type
_entity.pdbx_description
1 polymer ?
#
loop_
_entity_poly.entity_id
_entity_poly.type
_entity_poly.pdbx_seq_one_letter_code
_entity_poly.pdbx_strand_id
1 'polypeptide(L)'
;MGAKEDLSIIEAALYVADRPLTLGELREILGTSSETYARKLVEELIAEYGKRGGPLVLAETSKGTFSLRLREEYMPKLEGVVPKARLSRGALKTLAMIAYKQPVYQARLADLRGSRVYDHVKQLGTLGFIESKPFERTRVLRT
;
A
#
# COMPACT_ATOMS: atom_id res chain seq x y z
N MET A 1 -6.43 12.56 -26.44
CA MET A 1 -7.31 12.76 -25.28
C MET A 1 -7.21 14.22 -24.85
N GLY A 2 -8.29 14.80 -24.33
CA GLY A 2 -8.26 16.17 -23.81
C GLY A 2 -7.62 16.20 -22.42
N ALA A 3 -6.98 17.31 -22.03
CA ALA A 3 -6.34 17.42 -20.71
C ALA A 3 -7.28 17.08 -19.54
N LYS A 4 -8.57 17.41 -19.66
CA LYS A 4 -9.60 17.10 -18.66
C LYS A 4 -9.96 15.61 -18.58
N GLU A 5 -9.88 14.91 -19.71
CA GLU A 5 -10.09 13.47 -19.80
C GLU A 5 -8.90 12.74 -19.15
N ASP A 6 -7.67 13.19 -19.43
CA ASP A 6 -6.45 12.64 -18.83
C ASP A 6 -6.44 12.80 -17.30
N LEU A 7 -6.86 13.96 -16.78
CA LEU A 7 -7.04 14.18 -15.33
C LEU A 7 -8.02 13.17 -14.74
N SER A 8 -9.15 12.94 -15.41
CA SER A 8 -10.18 12.00 -14.95
C SER A 8 -9.66 10.55 -14.94
N ILE A 9 -8.83 10.18 -15.92
CA ILE A 9 -8.19 8.86 -15.98
C ILE A 9 -7.20 8.67 -14.82
N ILE A 10 -6.36 9.66 -14.53
CA ILE A 10 -5.43 9.60 -13.39
C ILE A 10 -6.19 9.49 -12.07
N GLU A 11 -7.24 10.30 -11.90
CA GLU A 11 -8.08 10.27 -10.69
C GLU A 11 -8.72 8.89 -10.52
N ALA A 12 -9.30 8.33 -11.58
CA ALA A 12 -9.87 6.99 -11.58
C ALA A 12 -8.83 5.91 -11.25
N ALA A 13 -7.62 6.01 -11.83
CA ALA A 13 -6.53 5.08 -11.56
C ALA A 13 -6.11 5.12 -10.08
N LEU A 14 -5.96 6.31 -9.50
CA LEU A 14 -5.60 6.49 -8.10
C LEU A 14 -6.71 6.11 -7.13
N TYR A 15 -7.98 6.20 -7.54
CA TYR A 15 -9.13 5.74 -6.76
C TYR A 15 -9.24 4.22 -6.70
N VAL A 16 -9.02 3.53 -7.83
CA VAL A 16 -9.11 2.07 -7.92
C VAL A 16 -7.88 1.38 -7.33
N ALA A 17 -6.72 2.03 -7.36
CA ALA A 17 -5.48 1.47 -6.84
C ALA A 17 -5.56 1.23 -5.32
N ASP A 18 -5.18 0.03 -4.89
CA ASP A 18 -5.06 -0.36 -3.48
C ASP A 18 -3.69 0.04 -2.88
N ARG A 19 -2.83 0.66 -3.68
CA ARG A 19 -1.46 1.07 -3.35
C ARG A 19 -1.09 2.39 -4.03
N PRO A 20 -0.06 3.09 -3.54
CA PRO A 20 0.50 4.23 -4.26
C PRO A 20 0.98 3.84 -5.67
N LEU A 21 0.70 4.68 -6.65
CA LEU A 21 1.14 4.54 -8.02
C LEU A 21 2.35 5.45 -8.28
N THR A 22 3.33 4.94 -9.01
CA THR A 22 4.47 5.70 -9.48
C THR A 22 4.10 6.58 -10.66
N LEU A 23 4.87 7.64 -10.89
CA LEU A 23 4.70 8.46 -12.09
C LEU A 23 4.84 7.64 -13.40
N GLY A 24 5.68 6.60 -13.39
CA GLY A 24 5.83 5.69 -14.52
C GLY A 24 4.55 4.94 -14.86
N GLU A 25 3.90 4.35 -13.84
CA GLU A 25 2.62 3.65 -14.01
C GLU A 25 1.52 4.58 -14.49
N LEU A 26 1.45 5.81 -13.96
CA LEU A 26 0.47 6.80 -14.42
C LEU A 26 0.68 7.19 -15.88
N ARG A 27 1.94 7.29 -16.34
CA ARG A 27 2.27 7.56 -17.75
C ARG A 27 1.84 6.42 -18.67
N GLU A 28 2.07 5.18 -18.26
CA GLU A 28 1.65 4.00 -19.01
C GLU A 28 0.13 3.96 -19.16
N ILE A 29 -0.61 4.26 -18.09
CA ILE A 29 -2.09 4.32 -18.11
C ILE A 29 -2.58 5.43 -19.05
N LEU A 30 -1.92 6.59 -19.05
CA LEU A 30 -2.24 7.70 -19.95
C LEU A 30 -1.80 7.47 -21.41
N GLY A 31 -0.99 6.43 -21.68
CA GLY A 31 -0.39 6.21 -22.99
C GLY A 31 0.56 7.33 -23.43
N THR A 32 1.18 8.06 -22.49
CA THR A 32 2.05 9.21 -22.79
C THR A 32 3.52 8.92 -22.52
N SER A 33 4.39 9.31 -23.44
CA SER A 33 5.84 9.27 -23.25
C SER A 33 6.37 10.46 -22.46
N SER A 34 5.57 11.50 -22.21
CA SER A 34 6.02 12.72 -21.54
C SER A 34 5.87 12.65 -20.02
N GLU A 35 6.99 12.60 -19.31
CA GLU A 35 7.00 12.63 -17.85
C GLU A 35 6.54 13.99 -17.30
N THR A 36 6.97 15.08 -17.93
CA THR A 36 6.59 16.44 -17.54
C THR A 36 5.09 16.65 -17.64
N TYR A 37 4.45 16.09 -18.67
CA TYR A 37 3.00 16.20 -18.84
C TYR A 37 2.26 15.46 -17.73
N ALA A 38 2.61 14.18 -17.49
CA ALA A 38 1.98 13.40 -16.42
C ALA A 38 2.18 14.05 -15.04
N ARG A 39 3.39 14.57 -14.76
CA ARG A 39 3.67 15.26 -13.48
C ARG A 39 2.78 16.49 -13.32
N LYS A 40 2.65 17.30 -14.37
CA LYS A 40 1.80 18.49 -14.35
C LYS A 40 0.33 18.16 -14.04
N LEU A 41 -0.21 17.09 -14.65
CA LEU A 41 -1.58 16.67 -14.38
C LEU A 41 -1.77 16.20 -12.93
N VAL A 42 -0.79 15.48 -12.38
CA VAL A 42 -0.83 15.05 -10.97
C VAL A 42 -0.76 16.26 -10.03
N GLU A 43 0.13 17.22 -10.28
CA GLU A 43 0.22 18.45 -9.49
C GLU A 43 -1.07 19.29 -9.54
N GLU A 44 -1.72 19.32 -10.71
CA GLU A 44 -3.02 19.98 -10.88
C GLU A 44 -4.10 19.30 -10.03
N LEU A 45 -4.17 17.95 -10.05
CA LEU A 45 -5.08 17.19 -9.19
C LEU A 45 -4.80 17.40 -7.70
N ILE A 46 -3.53 17.45 -7.28
CA ILE A 46 -3.16 17.76 -5.89
C ILE A 46 -3.74 19.11 -5.47
N ALA A 47 -3.55 20.13 -6.31
CA ALA A 47 -4.05 21.47 -6.04
C ALA A 47 -5.59 21.53 -6.02
N GLU A 48 -6.26 20.81 -6.91
CA GLU A 48 -7.72 20.73 -6.96
C GLU A 48 -8.29 20.08 -5.69
N TYR A 49 -7.75 18.93 -5.28
CA TYR A 49 -8.14 18.24 -4.04
C TYR A 49 -7.81 19.06 -2.78
N GLY A 50 -6.74 19.85 -2.82
CA GLY A 50 -6.40 20.81 -1.78
C GLY A 50 -7.46 21.91 -1.63
N LYS A 51 -7.90 22.49 -2.75
CA LYS A 51 -8.89 23.59 -2.79
C LYS A 51 -10.32 23.14 -2.49
N ARG A 52 -10.69 21.91 -2.87
CA ARG A 52 -12.05 21.38 -2.73
C ARG A 52 -12.53 21.28 -1.27
N GLY A 53 -11.60 21.21 -0.31
CA GLY A 53 -11.95 21.11 1.12
C GLY A 53 -12.73 19.85 1.51
N GLY A 54 -12.78 18.84 0.63
CA GLY A 54 -13.48 17.58 0.86
C GLY A 54 -12.72 16.62 1.76
N PRO A 55 -13.32 15.46 2.12
CA PRO A 55 -12.70 14.48 3.02
C PRO A 55 -11.51 13.72 2.39
N LEU A 56 -11.37 13.78 1.08
CA LEU A 56 -10.29 13.15 0.34
C LEU A 56 -9.15 14.13 0.06
N VAL A 57 -7.93 13.62 0.00
CA VAL A 57 -6.72 14.34 -0.37
C VAL A 57 -5.87 13.45 -1.28
N LEU A 58 -5.37 14.03 -2.36
CA LEU A 58 -4.35 13.40 -3.19
C LEU A 58 -3.00 13.89 -2.70
N ALA A 59 -2.12 12.96 -2.32
CA ALA A 59 -0.82 13.28 -1.76
C ALA A 59 0.29 12.47 -2.43
N GLU A 60 1.42 13.13 -2.61
CA GLU A 60 2.69 12.45 -2.87
C GLU A 60 3.16 11.81 -1.55
N THR A 61 3.41 10.51 -1.57
CA THR A 61 3.81 9.77 -0.36
C THR A 61 5.32 9.80 -0.20
N SER A 62 6.05 9.17 -1.13
CA SER A 62 7.50 9.01 -1.06
C SER A 62 8.07 8.87 -2.48
N LYS A 63 9.16 9.56 -2.78
CA LYS A 63 9.94 9.44 -4.04
C LYS A 63 9.07 9.28 -5.30
N GLY A 64 8.17 10.23 -5.59
CA GLY A 64 7.40 10.23 -6.85
C GLY A 64 6.28 9.19 -6.95
N THR A 65 5.72 8.78 -5.80
CA THR A 65 4.52 7.95 -5.73
C THR A 65 3.33 8.74 -5.20
N PHE A 66 2.16 8.50 -5.79
CA PHE A 66 0.93 9.25 -5.56
C PHE A 66 -0.18 8.33 -5.11
N SER A 67 -1.05 8.81 -4.23
CA SER A 67 -2.22 8.06 -3.78
C SER A 67 -3.34 9.00 -3.37
N LEU A 68 -4.57 8.56 -3.61
CA LEU A 68 -5.78 9.21 -3.09
C LEU A 68 -6.10 8.64 -1.70
N ARG A 69 -6.22 9.50 -0.70
CA ARG A 69 -6.39 9.10 0.71
C ARG A 69 -7.51 9.89 1.38
N LEU A 70 -8.02 9.33 2.48
CA LEU A 70 -8.87 10.05 3.41
C LEU A 70 -8.01 10.99 4.26
N ARG A 71 -8.48 12.21 4.52
CA ARG A 71 -7.89 13.14 5.48
C ARG A 71 -7.96 12.56 6.90
N GLU A 72 -6.87 12.72 7.64
CA GLU A 72 -6.70 12.13 8.98
C GLU A 72 -7.79 12.60 9.96
N GLU A 73 -8.29 13.83 9.80
CA GLU A 73 -9.37 14.41 10.60
C GLU A 73 -10.66 13.57 10.61
N TYR A 74 -10.90 12.78 9.55
CA TYR A 74 -12.09 11.93 9.42
C TYR A 74 -11.86 10.50 9.90
N MET A 75 -10.62 10.06 10.09
CA MET A 75 -10.31 8.68 10.44
C MET A 75 -10.95 8.20 11.75
N PRO A 76 -10.92 8.97 12.86
CA PRO A 76 -11.49 8.51 14.14
C PRO A 76 -12.99 8.15 14.06
N LYS A 77 -13.73 8.80 13.16
CA LYS A 77 -15.16 8.54 12.96
C LYS A 77 -15.44 7.37 12.01
N LEU A 78 -14.46 6.95 11.23
CA LEU A 78 -14.61 5.94 10.17
C LEU A 78 -13.91 4.62 10.47
N GLU A 79 -13.27 4.47 11.63
CA GLU A 79 -12.59 3.22 12.05
C GLU A 79 -13.49 1.97 11.94
N GLY A 80 -14.80 2.11 12.16
CA GLY A 80 -15.76 1.02 12.04
C GLY A 80 -16.10 0.61 10.59
N VAL A 81 -15.84 1.49 9.62
CA VAL A 81 -16.12 1.30 8.19
C VAL A 81 -14.87 0.86 7.44
N VAL A 82 -13.69 1.30 7.88
CA VAL A 82 -12.40 0.89 7.29
C VAL A 82 -12.32 -0.64 7.32
N PRO A 83 -12.11 -1.30 6.17
CA PRO A 83 -11.92 -2.74 6.14
C PRO A 83 -10.70 -3.09 6.99
N LYS A 84 -10.94 -3.66 8.19
CA LYS A 84 -9.86 -4.27 8.95
C LYS A 84 -9.23 -5.31 8.03
N ALA A 85 -7.92 -5.24 7.80
CA ALA A 85 -7.20 -6.25 7.04
C ALA A 85 -7.60 -7.62 7.62
N ARG A 86 -8.45 -8.37 6.91
CA ARG A 86 -8.97 -9.65 7.37
C ARG A 86 -7.84 -10.66 7.22
N LEU A 87 -6.88 -10.61 8.14
CA LEU A 87 -5.93 -11.68 8.32
C LEU A 87 -6.74 -12.95 8.61
N SER A 88 -6.51 -13.99 7.82
CA SER A 88 -7.10 -15.29 8.11
C SER A 88 -6.73 -15.70 9.54
N ARG A 89 -7.53 -16.54 10.19
CA ARG A 89 -7.17 -17.09 11.50
C ARG A 89 -5.80 -17.77 11.48
N GLY A 90 -5.41 -18.31 10.32
CA GLY A 90 -4.08 -18.85 10.05
C GLY A 90 -2.99 -17.78 10.10
N ALA A 91 -3.17 -16.65 9.40
CA ALA A 91 -2.22 -15.54 9.36
C ALA A 91 -2.09 -14.84 10.73
N LEU A 92 -3.21 -14.62 11.44
CA LEU A 92 -3.19 -14.07 12.80
C LEU A 92 -2.39 -14.95 13.77
N LYS A 93 -2.59 -16.27 13.71
CA LYS A 93 -1.79 -17.20 14.53
C LYS A 93 -0.30 -17.17 14.17
N THR A 94 0.04 -16.94 12.90
CA THR A 94 1.44 -16.81 12.47
C THR A 94 2.04 -15.52 13.01
N LEU A 95 1.31 -14.40 12.88
CA LEU A 95 1.72 -13.10 13.43
C LEU A 95 1.92 -13.17 14.95
N ALA A 96 0.96 -13.73 15.68
CA ALA A 96 1.06 -13.89 17.14
C ALA A 96 2.29 -14.73 17.55
N MET A 97 2.59 -15.79 16.80
CA MET A 97 3.76 -16.63 17.06
C MET A 97 5.08 -15.92 16.77
N ILE A 98 5.14 -15.10 15.70
CA ILE A 98 6.30 -14.25 15.41
C ILE A 98 6.49 -13.24 16.54
N ALA A 99 5.45 -12.49 16.90
CA ALA A 99 5.50 -11.50 17.97
C ALA A 99 5.97 -12.10 19.31
N TYR A 100 5.51 -13.32 19.64
CA TYR A 100 5.89 -14.00 20.88
C TYR A 100 7.30 -14.61 20.86
N LYS A 101 7.82 -15.00 19.68
CA LYS A 101 9.09 -15.72 19.55
C LYS A 101 10.19 -14.92 18.86
N GLN A 102 9.96 -13.65 18.57
CA GLN A 102 10.93 -12.84 17.84
C GLN A 102 12.23 -12.64 18.64
N PRO A 103 13.39 -12.62 17.96
CA PRO A 103 13.57 -12.93 16.54
C PRO A 103 13.41 -14.45 16.25
N VAL A 104 12.62 -14.80 15.23
CA VAL A 104 12.37 -16.22 14.87
C VAL A 104 12.77 -16.53 13.43
N TYR A 105 13.39 -17.70 13.21
CA TYR A 105 13.70 -18.18 11.87
C TYR A 105 12.43 -18.65 11.14
N GLN A 106 12.27 -18.22 9.89
CA GLN A 106 11.13 -18.62 9.04
C GLN A 106 11.05 -20.14 8.87
N ALA A 107 12.20 -20.82 8.70
CA ALA A 107 12.25 -22.28 8.59
C ALA A 107 11.71 -22.97 9.85
N ARG A 108 12.16 -22.53 11.04
CA ARG A 108 11.66 -23.05 12.33
C ARG A 108 10.16 -22.81 12.50
N LEU A 109 9.67 -21.67 12.03
CA LEU A 109 8.25 -21.37 12.06
C LEU A 109 7.44 -22.28 11.12
N ALA A 110 8.01 -22.61 9.94
CA ALA A 110 7.42 -23.56 9.00
C ALA A 110 7.40 -24.99 9.56
N ASP A 111 8.43 -25.42 10.29
CA ASP A 111 8.44 -26.74 10.95
C ASP A 111 7.31 -26.87 11.99
N LEU A 112 7.02 -25.80 12.72
CA LEU A 112 6.00 -25.79 13.77
C LEU A 112 4.55 -25.70 13.24
N ARG A 113 4.35 -25.12 12.04
CA ARG A 113 3.01 -24.75 11.55
C ARG A 113 2.67 -25.22 10.14
N GLY A 114 3.63 -25.85 9.46
CA GLY A 114 3.52 -26.30 8.08
C GLY A 114 3.80 -25.22 7.04
N SER A 115 3.76 -25.63 5.77
CA SER A 115 4.14 -24.82 4.61
C SER A 115 3.31 -23.54 4.39
N ARG A 116 2.10 -23.45 4.94
CA ARG A 116 1.26 -22.22 4.84
C ARG A 116 1.89 -20.99 5.50
N VAL A 117 2.92 -21.18 6.34
CA VAL A 117 3.69 -20.08 6.93
C VAL A 117 4.35 -19.21 5.88
N TYR A 118 4.81 -19.77 4.76
CA TYR A 118 5.46 -18.98 3.70
C TYR A 118 4.50 -17.93 3.12
N ASP A 119 3.25 -18.31 2.85
CA ASP A 119 2.22 -17.39 2.35
C ASP A 119 1.84 -16.34 3.40
N HIS A 120 1.68 -16.76 4.66
CA HIS A 120 1.38 -15.83 5.74
C HIS A 120 2.50 -14.83 5.97
N VAL A 121 3.77 -15.26 5.94
CA VAL A 121 4.92 -14.37 6.11
C VAL A 121 5.01 -13.38 4.95
N LYS A 122 4.73 -13.82 3.71
CA LYS A 122 4.63 -12.93 2.56
C LYS A 122 3.53 -11.89 2.76
N GLN A 123 2.32 -12.33 3.11
CA GLN A 123 1.17 -11.46 3.36
C GLN A 123 1.44 -10.45 4.50
N LEU A 124 1.95 -10.93 5.63
CA LEU A 124 2.23 -10.10 6.81
C LEU A 124 3.35 -9.09 6.53
N GLY A 125 4.36 -9.46 5.74
CA GLY A 125 5.41 -8.54 5.29
C GLY A 125 4.87 -7.48 4.34
N THR A 126 4.02 -7.85 3.38
CA THR A 126 3.36 -6.88 2.48
C THR A 126 2.48 -5.89 3.23
N LEU A 127 1.77 -6.35 4.27
CA LEU A 127 0.93 -5.51 5.12
C LEU A 127 1.71 -4.71 6.18
N GLY A 128 3.04 -4.86 6.24
CA GLY A 128 3.87 -4.13 7.20
C GLY A 128 3.75 -4.58 8.65
N PHE A 129 3.17 -5.75 8.91
CA PHE A 129 3.04 -6.29 10.28
C PHE A 129 4.33 -6.98 10.79
N ILE A 130 5.26 -7.32 9.90
CA ILE A 130 6.55 -7.94 10.23
C ILE A 130 7.67 -7.45 9.31
N GLU A 131 8.88 -7.34 9.84
CA GLU A 131 10.11 -7.26 9.07
C GLU A 131 10.74 -8.65 8.88
N SER A 132 11.28 -8.89 7.69
CA SER A 132 12.00 -10.12 7.34
C SER A 132 13.40 -9.78 6.82
N LYS A 133 14.44 -10.17 7.54
CA LYS A 133 15.84 -10.01 7.08
C LYS A 133 16.42 -11.34 6.60
N PRO A 134 17.12 -11.38 5.45
CA PRO A 134 17.86 -12.57 5.05
C PRO A 134 18.91 -12.94 6.11
N PHE A 135 19.00 -14.22 6.45
CA PHE A 135 20.03 -14.76 7.33
C PHE A 135 20.36 -16.18 6.87
N GLU A 136 21.58 -16.38 6.38
CA GLU A 136 22.02 -17.63 5.76
C GLU A 136 21.04 -18.13 4.68
N ARG A 137 20.56 -19.37 4.77
CA ARG A 137 19.58 -20.00 3.85
C ARG A 137 18.13 -19.74 4.26
N THR A 138 17.87 -18.85 5.22
CA THR A 138 16.53 -18.56 5.75
C THR A 138 16.32 -17.05 5.96
N ARG A 139 15.20 -16.70 6.59
CA ARG A 139 14.83 -15.34 6.97
C ARG A 139 14.60 -15.27 8.46
N VAL A 140 15.04 -14.19 9.09
CA VAL A 140 14.75 -13.86 10.49
C VAL A 140 13.58 -12.87 10.51
N LEU A 141 12.54 -13.23 11.25
CA LEU A 141 11.28 -12.51 11.34
C LEU A 141 11.15 -11.82 12.70
N ARG A 142 10.64 -10.58 12.66
CA ARG A 142 10.32 -9.72 13.81
C ARG A 142 9.09 -8.88 13.43
N THR A 143 8.27 -8.46 14.39
CA THR A 143 7.28 -7.39 14.25
C THR A 143 7.99 -6.05 14.20
#